data_AF-A0A7R9MTI6-F1
#
_entry.id   AF-A0A7R9MTI6-F1
#
_cell.length_a   1.000
_cell.length_b   1.000
_cell.length_c   1.000
_cell.angle_alpha   90.00
_cell.angle_beta   90.00
_cell.angle_gamma   90.00
#
_symmetry.space_group_name_H-M   'P 1'
#
loop_
_entity.id
_entity.type
_entity.pdbx_description
1 polymer ?
#
loop_
_entity_poly.entity_id
_entity_poly.type
_entity_poly.pdbx_seq_one_letter_code
_entity_poly.pdbx_strand_id
1 'polypeptide(L)'
;MFYIVDSSQAKHFNNLFQILPKLNHEFEGKLIHLRFGRILGMSTRKGDIVFLEDVLNEAKERAIESCKTSPNTKISEENFDSVADILGISGLLVHDMSYRRVQDYRFNWDKALRHT
;
A
#
# COMPACT_ATOMS: atom_id res chain seq x y z
N MET A 1 10.60 -16.34 -11.54
CA MET A 1 9.21 -15.99 -11.20
C MET A 1 9.16 -15.45 -9.78
N PHE A 2 8.55 -14.28 -9.61
CA PHE A 2 8.42 -13.62 -8.31
C PHE A 2 7.02 -13.81 -7.74
N TYR A 3 6.94 -14.16 -6.46
CA TYR A 3 5.70 -14.26 -5.70
C TYR A 3 5.67 -13.12 -4.71
N ILE A 4 4.80 -12.14 -4.93
CA ILE A 4 4.61 -10.99 -4.03
C ILE A 4 3.51 -11.36 -3.05
N VAL A 5 3.87 -11.85 -1.87
CA VAL A 5 2.91 -12.35 -0.89
C VAL A 5 3.35 -11.96 0.52
N ASP A 6 2.37 -11.76 1.41
CA ASP A 6 2.60 -11.34 2.78
C ASP A 6 3.61 -12.22 3.55
N SER A 7 4.28 -11.60 4.51
CA SER A 7 5.35 -12.21 5.30
C SER A 7 4.92 -13.43 6.12
N SER A 8 3.65 -13.55 6.51
CA SER A 8 3.13 -14.68 7.28
C SER A 8 3.08 -15.99 6.48
N GLN A 9 3.05 -15.91 5.15
CA GLN A 9 3.08 -17.07 4.25
C GLN A 9 4.50 -17.60 3.98
N ALA A 10 5.54 -17.04 4.62
CA ALA A 10 6.93 -17.44 4.38
C ALA A 10 7.17 -18.95 4.56
N LYS A 11 6.56 -19.58 5.57
CA LYS A 11 6.69 -21.03 5.78
C LYS A 11 6.09 -21.84 4.62
N HIS A 12 4.93 -21.42 4.11
CA HIS A 12 4.28 -22.06 2.98
C HIS A 12 5.17 -22.02 1.74
N PHE A 13 5.67 -20.84 1.37
CA PHE A 13 6.52 -20.68 0.19
C PHE A 13 7.87 -21.39 0.32
N ASN A 14 8.50 -21.35 1.50
CA ASN A 14 9.74 -22.09 1.75
C ASN A 14 9.55 -23.60 1.53
N ASN A 15 8.46 -24.17 2.05
CA ASN A 15 8.16 -25.59 1.85
C ASN A 15 7.87 -25.90 0.38
N LEU A 16 7.06 -25.07 -0.29
CA LEU A 16 6.72 -25.25 -1.70
C LEU A 16 7.96 -25.23 -2.59
N PHE A 17 8.86 -24.27 -2.40
CA PHE A 17 10.07 -24.12 -3.20
C PHE A 17 11.11 -25.22 -2.96
N GLN A 18 11.04 -25.93 -1.83
CA GLN A 18 11.85 -27.13 -1.60
C GLN A 18 11.26 -28.38 -2.27
N ILE A 19 9.95 -28.44 -2.47
CA ILE A 19 9.25 -29.59 -3.08
C ILE A 19 9.32 -29.51 -4.60
N LEU A 20 9.08 -28.33 -5.20
CA LEU A 20 8.96 -28.18 -6.65
C LEU A 20 10.19 -28.68 -7.45
N PRO A 21 11.44 -28.39 -7.06
CA PRO A 21 12.62 -28.91 -7.75
C PRO A 21 12.72 -30.44 -7.75
N LYS A 22 12.15 -31.11 -6.74
CA LYS A 22 12.12 -32.58 -6.64
C LYS A 22 11.10 -33.22 -7.59
N LEU A 23 10.09 -32.46 -8.00
CA LEU A 23 9.08 -32.90 -8.98
C LEU A 23 9.52 -32.55 -10.40
N ASN A 24 10.12 -31.38 -10.59
CA ASN A 24 10.73 -30.96 -11.84
C ASN A 24 11.89 -30.00 -11.58
N HIS A 25 13.08 -30.38 -12.05
CA HIS A 25 14.31 -29.57 -11.94
C HIS A 25 14.20 -28.20 -12.61
N GLU A 26 13.23 -27.99 -13.51
CA GLU A 26 13.02 -26.70 -14.15
C GLU A 26 12.77 -25.55 -13.16
N PHE A 27 12.28 -25.84 -11.95
CA PHE A 27 11.94 -24.84 -10.94
C PHE A 27 13.12 -24.45 -10.05
N GLU A 28 14.23 -25.18 -10.12
CA GLU A 28 15.40 -24.98 -9.26
C GLU A 28 15.99 -23.58 -9.45
N GLY A 29 16.07 -22.81 -8.35
CA GLY A 29 16.58 -21.43 -8.36
C GLY A 29 15.73 -20.41 -9.12
N LYS A 30 14.55 -20.79 -9.67
CA LYS A 30 13.73 -19.89 -10.49
C LYS A 30 12.60 -19.19 -9.72
N LEU A 31 12.34 -19.58 -8.47
CA LEU A 31 11.21 -19.08 -7.68
C LEU A 31 11.71 -18.20 -6.54
N ILE A 32 11.16 -16.98 -6.43
CA ILE A 32 11.57 -16.00 -5.42
C ILE A 32 10.33 -15.46 -4.70
N HIS A 33 10.32 -15.55 -3.36
CA HIS A 33 9.25 -14.98 -2.53
C HIS A 33 9.62 -13.56 -2.12
N LEU A 34 8.98 -12.57 -2.74
CA LEU A 34 9.06 -11.17 -2.38
C LEU A 34 8.03 -10.87 -1.29
N ARG A 35 8.51 -10.89 -0.05
CA ARG A 35 7.67 -10.65 1.13
C ARG A 35 7.36 -9.17 1.33
N PHE A 36 6.14 -8.89 1.79
CA PHE A 36 5.74 -7.61 2.35
C PHE A 36 5.05 -7.75 3.73
N GLY A 37 5.18 -6.73 4.57
CA GLY A 37 4.53 -6.63 5.88
C GLY A 37 3.06 -6.23 5.77
N ARG A 38 2.31 -6.29 6.86
CA ARG A 38 0.88 -5.98 6.87
C ARG A 38 0.59 -4.60 7.45
N ILE A 39 -0.47 -3.99 6.92
CA ILE A 39 -1.14 -2.87 7.57
C ILE A 39 -1.96 -3.42 8.74
N LEU A 40 -1.56 -3.07 9.94
CA LEU A 40 -2.19 -3.50 11.19
C LEU A 40 -3.38 -2.59 11.53
N GLY A 41 -4.41 -3.17 12.13
CA GLY A 41 -5.59 -2.43 12.61
C GLY A 41 -6.85 -2.65 11.79
N MET A 42 -6.78 -3.39 10.69
CA MET A 42 -7.95 -3.78 9.90
C MET A 42 -8.44 -5.16 10.35
N SER A 43 -9.70 -5.27 10.76
CA SER A 43 -10.28 -6.54 11.21
C SER A 43 -11.74 -6.69 10.83
N THR A 44 -12.02 -7.66 9.96
CA THR A 44 -13.39 -8.01 9.55
C THR A 44 -14.27 -8.50 10.70
N ARG A 45 -13.69 -9.21 11.66
CA ARG A 45 -14.43 -9.77 12.81
C ARG A 45 -14.73 -8.74 13.89
N LYS A 46 -13.97 -7.66 13.96
CA LYS A 46 -14.18 -6.59 14.96
C LYS A 46 -15.01 -5.42 14.42
N GLY A 47 -15.32 -5.42 13.12
CA GLY A 47 -16.00 -4.30 12.44
C GLY A 47 -15.06 -3.17 12.03
N ASP A 48 -13.77 -3.28 12.35
CA ASP A 48 -12.72 -2.32 11.97
C ASP A 48 -12.27 -2.54 10.52
N ILE A 49 -13.22 -2.65 9.58
CA ILE A 49 -12.90 -2.77 8.15
C ILE A 49 -12.81 -1.36 7.58
N VAL A 50 -11.72 -1.08 6.89
CA VAL A 50 -11.58 0.11 6.06
C VAL A 50 -11.37 -0.37 4.64
N PHE A 51 -12.27 -0.04 3.71
CA PHE A 51 -12.10 -0.41 2.32
C PHE A 51 -11.06 0.49 1.66
N LEU A 52 -10.30 -0.06 0.70
CA LEU A 52 -9.33 0.74 -0.04
C LEU A 52 -10.00 1.92 -0.75
N GLU A 53 -11.21 1.73 -1.27
CA GLU A 53 -12.00 2.80 -1.89
C GLU A 53 -12.25 3.97 -0.92
N ASP A 54 -12.65 3.68 0.32
CA ASP A 54 -12.82 4.70 1.36
C ASP A 54 -11.51 5.44 1.67
N VAL A 55 -10.39 4.71 1.71
CA VAL A 55 -9.06 5.31 1.91
C VAL A 55 -8.66 6.22 0.75
N LEU A 56 -8.93 5.81 -0.49
CA LEU A 56 -8.61 6.62 -1.67
C LEU A 56 -9.48 7.88 -1.72
N ASN A 57 -10.78 7.75 -1.46
CA ASN A 57 -11.72 8.87 -1.43
C ASN A 57 -11.35 9.87 -0.33
N GLU A 58 -11.08 9.41 0.89
CA GLU A 58 -10.65 10.27 2.01
C GLU A 58 -9.31 10.96 1.70
N ALA A 59 -8.37 10.27 1.04
CA ALA A 59 -7.09 10.87 0.66
C ALA A 59 -7.26 11.98 -0.39
N LYS A 60 -8.18 11.78 -1.35
CA LYS A 60 -8.58 12.79 -2.32
C LYS A 60 -9.24 13.99 -1.64
N GLU A 61 -10.19 13.77 -0.74
CA GLU A 61 -10.88 14.85 -0.01
C GLU A 61 -9.89 15.72 0.78
N ARG A 62 -8.96 15.09 1.51
CA ARG A 62 -7.88 15.81 2.21
C ARG A 62 -6.98 16.59 1.27
N ALA A 63 -6.63 16.01 0.11
CA ALA A 63 -5.83 16.71 -0.89
C ALA A 63 -6.58 17.92 -1.47
N ILE A 64 -7.91 17.84 -1.68
CA ILE A 64 -8.75 18.97 -2.08
C ILE A 64 -8.68 20.08 -1.02
N GLU A 65 -8.80 19.74 0.26
CA GLU A 65 -8.71 20.70 1.36
C GLU A 65 -7.34 21.38 1.41
N SER A 66 -6.24 20.63 1.28
CA SER A 66 -4.88 21.18 1.20
C SER A 66 -4.71 22.11 0.00
N CYS A 67 -5.22 21.72 -1.18
CA CYS A 67 -5.19 22.59 -2.36
C CYS A 67 -5.97 23.89 -2.17
N LYS A 68 -7.16 23.84 -1.54
CA LYS A 68 -7.99 25.02 -1.27
C LYS A 68 -7.40 25.96 -0.24
N THR A 69 -6.75 25.43 0.80
CA THR A 69 -6.20 26.23 1.90
C THR A 69 -4.81 26.78 1.63
N SER A 70 -4.06 26.15 0.73
CA SER A 70 -2.69 26.56 0.40
C SER A 70 -2.67 27.88 -0.40
N PRO A 71 -1.92 28.90 0.07
CA PRO A 71 -1.79 30.19 -0.64
C PRO A 71 -0.98 30.08 -1.94
N ASN A 72 -0.34 28.92 -2.19
CA ASN A 72 0.52 28.68 -3.34
C ASN A 72 -0.16 27.86 -4.45
N THR A 73 -1.40 27.44 -4.25
CA THR A 73 -2.14 26.68 -5.27
C THR A 73 -2.45 27.56 -6.47
N LYS A 74 -1.90 27.19 -7.64
CA LYS A 74 -2.09 27.90 -8.92
C LYS A 74 -2.84 27.02 -9.93
N ILE A 75 -3.86 26.33 -9.46
CA ILE A 75 -4.66 25.40 -10.26
C ILE A 75 -6.04 26.02 -10.44
N SER A 76 -6.66 25.84 -11.60
CA SER A 76 -8.06 26.24 -11.80
C SER A 76 -8.99 25.28 -11.05
N GLU A 77 -10.12 25.79 -10.53
CA GLU A 77 -11.09 24.98 -9.78
C GLU A 77 -11.59 23.76 -10.58
N GLU A 78 -11.69 23.90 -11.90
CA GLU A 78 -12.07 22.83 -12.83
C GLU A 78 -11.12 21.61 -12.80
N ASN A 79 -9.86 21.81 -12.39
CA ASN A 79 -8.84 20.76 -12.32
C ASN A 79 -8.58 20.27 -10.89
N PHE A 80 -9.26 20.80 -9.88
CA PHE A 80 -9.00 20.43 -8.48
C PHE A 80 -9.24 18.95 -8.22
N ASP A 81 -10.31 18.41 -8.79
CA ASP A 81 -10.72 17.02 -8.54
C ASP A 81 -9.66 16.02 -9.05
N SER A 82 -9.19 16.21 -10.27
CA SER A 82 -8.20 15.32 -10.90
C SER A 82 -6.81 15.46 -10.29
N VAL A 83 -6.39 16.69 -9.95
CA VAL A 83 -5.10 16.91 -9.31
C VAL A 83 -5.08 16.38 -7.88
N ALA A 84 -6.15 16.61 -7.11
CA ALA A 84 -6.24 16.12 -5.74
C ALA A 84 -6.27 14.59 -5.67
N ASP A 85 -6.91 13.92 -6.63
CA ASP A 85 -6.89 12.46 -6.73
C ASP A 85 -5.45 11.94 -6.92
N ILE A 86 -4.71 12.53 -7.87
CA ILE A 86 -3.30 12.18 -8.12
C ILE A 86 -2.45 12.44 -6.87
N LEU A 87 -2.62 13.59 -6.21
CA LEU A 87 -1.85 13.96 -5.01
C LEU A 87 -2.16 13.05 -3.83
N GLY A 88 -3.44 12.74 -3.59
CA GLY A 88 -3.89 11.84 -2.51
C GLY A 88 -3.33 10.43 -2.69
N ILE A 89 -3.46 9.85 -3.89
CA ILE A 89 -2.88 8.54 -4.23
C ILE A 89 -1.37 8.55 -4.08
N SER A 90 -0.70 9.60 -4.58
CA SER A 90 0.76 9.73 -4.49
C SER A 90 1.23 9.80 -3.03
N GLY A 91 0.51 10.55 -2.18
CA GLY A 91 0.78 10.63 -0.75
C GLY A 91 0.69 9.27 -0.06
N LEU A 92 -0.36 8.51 -0.33
CA LEU A 92 -0.54 7.16 0.19
C LEU A 92 0.57 6.21 -0.27
N LEU A 93 0.93 6.23 -1.55
CA LEU A 93 2.00 5.39 -2.10
C LEU A 93 3.35 5.72 -1.48
N VAL A 94 3.69 7.01 -1.37
CA VAL A 94 4.95 7.44 -0.73
C VAL A 94 4.96 7.04 0.74
N HIS A 95 3.86 7.20 1.45
CA HIS A 95 3.76 6.77 2.84
C HIS A 95 3.98 5.26 2.98
N ASP A 96 3.31 4.43 2.18
CA ASP A 96 3.49 2.97 2.22
C ASP A 96 4.94 2.56 1.87
N MET A 97 5.50 3.16 0.82
CA MET A 97 6.87 2.90 0.36
C MET A 97 7.96 3.46 1.30
N SER A 98 7.62 4.37 2.21
CA SER A 98 8.56 4.90 3.20
C SER A 98 8.97 3.87 4.25
N TYR A 99 8.15 2.83 4.46
CA TYR A 99 8.47 1.71 5.33
C TYR A 99 9.30 0.66 4.59
N ARG A 100 10.15 -0.05 5.35
CA ARG A 100 10.81 -1.24 4.79
C ARG A 100 9.73 -2.24 4.39
N ARG A 101 9.79 -2.75 3.16
CA ARG A 101 8.78 -3.65 2.59
C ARG A 101 8.29 -4.75 3.54
N VAL A 102 9.18 -5.39 4.30
CA VAL A 102 8.85 -6.51 5.21
C VAL A 102 8.32 -6.09 6.59
N GLN A 103 8.27 -4.79 6.88
CA GLN A 103 7.87 -4.25 8.16
C GLN A 103 6.35 -4.07 8.22
N ASP A 104 5.75 -4.56 9.30
CA ASP A 104 4.36 -4.26 9.60
C ASP A 104 4.24 -2.83 10.14
N TYR A 105 3.16 -2.13 9.78
CA TYR A 105 2.90 -0.79 10.31
C TYR A 105 1.41 -0.60 10.62
N ARG A 106 1.10 0.32 11.53
CA ARG A 106 -0.28 0.76 11.79
C ARG A 106 -0.59 1.98 10.94
N PHE A 107 -1.66 1.92 10.18
CA PHE A 107 -2.10 3.04 9.37
C PHE A 107 -2.51 4.22 10.27
N ASN A 108 -2.11 5.42 9.86
CA ASN A 108 -2.44 6.66 10.55
C ASN A 108 -2.52 7.79 9.50
N TRP A 109 -3.68 8.44 9.45
CA TRP A 109 -3.97 9.52 8.50
C TRP A 109 -3.00 10.69 8.60
N ASP A 110 -2.66 11.12 9.81
CA ASP A 110 -1.75 12.23 10.05
C ASP A 110 -0.34 11.93 9.55
N LYS A 111 0.06 10.66 9.46
CA LYS A 111 1.35 10.25 8.88
C LYS A 111 1.27 10.08 7.36
N ALA A 112 0.13 9.60 6.86
CA ALA A 112 -0.06 9.29 5.45
C ALA A 112 -0.04 10.52 4.55
N LEU A 113 -0.54 11.67 5.03
CA LEU A 113 -0.68 12.89 4.23
C LEU A 113 0.02 14.10 4.87
N ARG A 114 1.06 13.88 5.68
CA ARG A 114 1.68 14.93 6.53
C ARG A 114 2.40 16.06 5.78
N HIS A 115 2.39 16.12 4.46
CA HIS A 115 3.18 17.09 3.67
C HIS A 115 2.52 17.58 2.37
N THR A 116 1.20 17.47 2.25
CA THR A 116 0.42 18.11 1.17
C THR A 116 -0.40 19.25 1.73
#